data_AF-A0A1I7L0C3-F1
#
_entry.id   AF-A0A1I7L0C3-F1
#
_cell.length_a   1.000
_cell.length_b   1.000
_cell.length_c   1.000
_cell.angle_alpha   90.00
_cell.angle_beta   90.00
_cell.angle_gamma   90.00
#
_symmetry.space_group_name_H-M   'P 1'
#
loop_
_entity.id
_entity.type
_entity.pdbx_description
1 polymer ?
#
loop_
_entity_poly.entity_id
_entity_poly.type
_entity_poly.pdbx_seq_one_letter_code
_entity_poly.pdbx_strand_id
1 'polypeptide(L)'
;MYEESTSTVTGALQAANPTVFTTETLNTILTLATKTGTNVSIQTVTADASGNVTVAAGTEVVMIDSSDTAVTTIKPPVNAPVLIFEGKGGVIVTVDDDGAATVPSGTGVVDRVIVGSSGNDSIIIADGKNTQVTLGSGDSTVVTGHGVDTVVAGLGDSTVTGGAGDYAVVKLAGNANNFAVTTKDGHAVITNSATGVKTDITKIQYVQLDNGNALVFAKDKVEASVTALFEAAFGRTADAGGLDYWFDLARGGASLKQIADAFVTSAEFGVNNLLSNETFINNLYNNTFGRDGEAAGMAYWLGVLNSGATRADIVRSFAQVHTLNVTGETANHEATVVGNVNIVTGII
;
A
#
# COMPACT_ATOMS: atom_id res chain seq x y z
N MET A 1 8.64 -10.68 -31.77
CA MET A 1 8.64 -11.53 -30.56
C MET A 1 9.91 -12.34 -30.58
N TYR A 2 10.59 -12.45 -29.45
CA TYR A 2 11.76 -13.30 -29.23
C TYR A 2 11.74 -13.85 -27.80
N GLU A 3 12.57 -14.84 -27.52
CA GLU A 3 12.71 -15.45 -26.19
C GLU A 3 14.09 -15.10 -25.64
N GLU A 4 14.18 -14.67 -24.38
CA GLU A 4 15.45 -14.39 -23.71
C GLU A 4 15.50 -15.01 -22.33
N SER A 5 16.71 -15.28 -21.83
CA SER A 5 16.86 -15.82 -20.47
C SER A 5 16.38 -14.82 -19.43
N THR A 6 15.73 -15.29 -18.38
CA THR A 6 15.28 -14.47 -17.23
C THR A 6 16.40 -13.56 -16.71
N SER A 7 17.63 -14.07 -16.57
CA SER A 7 18.80 -13.28 -16.16
C SER A 7 19.19 -12.18 -17.15
N THR A 8 19.08 -12.44 -18.46
CA THR A 8 19.35 -11.43 -19.49
C THR A 8 18.32 -10.31 -19.40
N VAL A 9 17.04 -10.68 -19.29
CA VAL A 9 15.91 -9.75 -19.25
C VAL A 9 15.97 -8.87 -18.01
N THR A 10 16.10 -9.46 -16.82
CA THR A 10 16.17 -8.69 -15.58
C THR A 10 17.42 -7.82 -15.52
N GLY A 11 18.57 -8.32 -16.01
CA GLY A 11 19.80 -7.53 -16.12
C GLY A 11 19.64 -6.32 -17.04
N ALA A 12 18.99 -6.49 -18.19
CA ALA A 12 18.75 -5.39 -19.14
C ALA A 12 17.77 -4.35 -18.58
N LEU A 13 16.65 -4.79 -18.00
CA LEU A 13 15.66 -3.90 -17.39
C LEU A 13 16.26 -3.11 -16.21
N GLN A 14 16.99 -3.80 -15.32
CA GLN A 14 17.64 -3.16 -14.19
C GLN A 14 18.72 -2.17 -14.64
N ALA A 15 19.47 -2.48 -15.71
CA ALA A 15 20.45 -1.56 -16.27
C ALA A 15 19.81 -0.33 -16.94
N ALA A 16 18.62 -0.49 -17.53
CA ALA A 16 17.89 0.60 -18.16
C ALA A 16 17.37 1.62 -17.13
N ASN A 17 16.78 1.15 -16.03
CA ASN A 17 16.37 2.01 -14.93
C ASN A 17 16.32 1.25 -13.59
N PRO A 18 17.38 1.29 -12.77
CA PRO A 18 17.45 0.52 -11.53
C PRO A 18 16.48 1.00 -10.45
N THR A 19 15.95 2.22 -10.57
CA THR A 19 14.97 2.77 -9.62
C THR A 19 13.56 2.28 -9.90
N VAL A 20 13.19 2.14 -11.18
CA VAL A 20 11.89 1.60 -11.61
C VAL A 20 11.89 0.07 -11.54
N PHE A 21 12.93 -0.55 -12.08
CA PHE A 21 13.13 -1.99 -12.11
C PHE A 21 13.91 -2.44 -10.88
N THR A 22 13.30 -2.29 -9.71
CA THR A 22 13.82 -2.86 -8.45
C THR A 22 13.76 -4.38 -8.49
N THR A 23 14.48 -5.03 -7.58
CA THR A 23 14.40 -6.50 -7.40
C THR A 23 12.96 -6.97 -7.18
N GLU A 24 12.15 -6.20 -6.45
CA GLU A 24 10.75 -6.53 -6.20
C GLU A 24 9.92 -6.46 -7.48
N THR A 25 9.98 -5.35 -8.22
CA THR A 25 9.27 -5.19 -9.52
C THR A 25 9.66 -6.31 -10.50
N LEU A 26 10.95 -6.63 -10.59
CA LEU A 26 11.46 -7.68 -11.47
C LEU A 26 10.93 -9.07 -11.06
N ASN A 27 10.90 -9.38 -9.76
CA ASN A 27 10.34 -10.64 -9.28
C ASN A 27 8.84 -10.78 -9.60
N THR A 28 8.07 -9.69 -9.48
CA THR A 28 6.65 -9.69 -9.87
C THR A 28 6.48 -9.91 -11.37
N ILE A 29 7.27 -9.22 -12.22
CA ILE A 29 7.30 -9.44 -13.67
C ILE A 29 7.60 -10.91 -14.00
N LEU A 30 8.60 -11.51 -13.35
CA LEU A 30 8.97 -12.90 -13.59
C LEU A 30 7.91 -13.91 -13.12
N THR A 31 7.17 -13.59 -12.06
CA THR A 31 6.05 -14.43 -11.59
C THR A 31 4.91 -14.48 -12.59
N LEU A 32 4.72 -13.39 -13.35
CA LEU A 32 3.73 -13.26 -14.41
C LEU A 32 4.18 -13.85 -15.76
N ALA A 33 5.47 -14.11 -15.95
CA ALA A 33 5.97 -14.84 -17.11
C ALA A 33 5.57 -16.32 -16.99
N THR A 34 4.45 -16.67 -17.63
CA THR A 34 3.72 -17.93 -17.56
C THR A 34 4.42 -19.18 -18.13
N LYS A 35 5.53 -19.06 -18.86
CA LYS A 35 6.23 -20.22 -19.43
C LYS A 35 7.02 -20.98 -18.38
N THR A 36 6.78 -22.28 -18.30
CA THR A 36 7.66 -23.22 -17.59
C THR A 36 9.04 -23.22 -18.26
N GLY A 37 10.05 -22.67 -17.61
CA GLY A 37 11.41 -22.61 -18.14
C GLY A 37 12.22 -21.48 -17.52
N THR A 38 13.36 -21.17 -18.13
CA THR A 38 14.26 -20.09 -17.72
C THR A 38 14.20 -18.89 -18.65
N ASN A 39 13.25 -18.84 -19.59
CA ASN A 39 13.14 -17.82 -20.64
C ASN A 39 11.80 -17.11 -20.60
N VAL A 40 11.78 -15.86 -21.09
CA VAL A 40 10.61 -14.97 -21.16
C VAL A 40 10.36 -14.59 -22.62
N SER A 41 9.10 -14.62 -23.05
CA SER A 41 8.65 -14.16 -24.37
C SER A 41 8.42 -12.66 -24.39
N ILE A 42 9.22 -11.94 -25.18
CA ILE A 42 9.19 -10.48 -25.25
C ILE A 42 8.81 -10.03 -26.66
N GLN A 43 8.02 -8.97 -26.75
CA GLN A 43 7.79 -8.28 -28.00
C GLN A 43 7.82 -6.77 -27.80
N THR A 44 8.72 -6.09 -28.53
CA THR A 44 8.66 -4.64 -28.73
C THR A 44 7.71 -4.30 -29.86
N VAL A 45 6.84 -3.33 -29.62
CA VAL A 45 5.79 -2.89 -30.53
C VAL A 45 5.60 -1.38 -30.46
N THR A 46 5.24 -0.77 -31.57
CA THR A 46 4.75 0.61 -31.62
C THR A 46 3.23 0.58 -31.84
N ALA A 47 2.49 1.43 -31.17
CA ALA A 47 1.05 1.58 -31.39
C ALA A 47 0.75 2.08 -32.82
N ASP A 48 -0.40 1.69 -33.38
CA ASP A 48 -0.87 2.21 -34.65
C ASP A 48 -1.33 3.69 -34.54
N ALA A 49 -1.73 4.30 -35.66
CA ALA A 49 -2.19 5.70 -35.67
C ALA A 49 -3.46 5.96 -34.82
N SER A 50 -4.17 4.92 -34.40
CA SER A 50 -5.33 4.98 -33.50
C SER A 50 -4.99 4.57 -32.06
N GLY A 51 -3.70 4.37 -31.77
CA GLY A 51 -3.18 3.96 -30.46
C GLY A 51 -3.27 2.46 -30.18
N ASN A 52 -3.74 1.62 -31.10
CA ASN A 52 -3.90 0.19 -30.82
C ASN A 52 -2.55 -0.53 -30.84
N VAL A 53 -2.32 -1.38 -29.85
CA VAL A 53 -1.17 -2.28 -29.79
C VAL A 53 -1.61 -3.71 -30.08
N THR A 54 -0.94 -4.37 -31.02
CA THR A 54 -1.17 -5.77 -31.36
C THR A 54 0.09 -6.58 -31.12
N VAL A 55 -0.04 -7.70 -30.40
CA VAL A 55 1.07 -8.60 -30.06
C VAL A 55 0.79 -10.01 -30.56
N ALA A 56 1.86 -10.78 -30.80
CA ALA A 56 1.73 -12.18 -31.14
C ALA A 56 1.23 -12.99 -29.93
N ALA A 57 0.50 -14.06 -30.21
CA ALA A 57 -0.01 -14.94 -29.16
C ALA A 57 1.14 -15.55 -28.35
N GLY A 58 1.04 -15.51 -27.03
CA GLY A 58 2.06 -16.00 -26.11
C GLY A 58 3.13 -14.97 -25.73
N THR A 59 2.98 -13.69 -26.09
CA THR A 59 3.82 -12.61 -25.53
C THR A 59 3.54 -12.47 -24.05
N GLU A 60 4.59 -12.48 -23.25
CA GLU A 60 4.51 -12.33 -21.79
C GLU A 60 4.87 -10.90 -21.38
N VAL A 61 5.90 -10.33 -22.00
CA VAL A 61 6.30 -8.94 -21.78
C VAL A 61 6.13 -8.15 -23.07
N VAL A 62 5.27 -7.13 -23.01
CA VAL A 62 5.06 -6.19 -24.12
C VAL A 62 5.83 -4.90 -23.82
N MET A 63 6.90 -4.67 -24.59
CA MET A 63 7.59 -3.37 -24.60
C MET A 63 6.89 -2.47 -25.63
N ILE A 64 6.41 -1.31 -25.22
CA ILE A 64 5.61 -0.43 -26.07
C ILE A 64 6.37 0.87 -26.31
N ASP A 65 6.87 1.03 -27.53
CA ASP A 65 7.50 2.27 -27.97
C ASP A 65 6.45 3.40 -27.97
N SER A 66 6.75 4.45 -27.22
CA SER A 66 5.98 5.69 -27.12
C SER A 66 6.85 6.88 -27.57
N SER A 67 6.22 8.01 -27.86
CA SER A 67 6.96 9.19 -28.32
C SER A 67 7.91 9.73 -27.24
N ASP A 68 9.08 10.20 -27.66
CA ASP A 68 10.03 10.90 -26.79
C ASP A 68 9.65 12.37 -26.51
N THR A 69 8.71 12.93 -27.26
CA THR A 69 8.41 14.38 -27.24
C THR A 69 6.94 14.70 -27.03
N ALA A 70 6.04 13.75 -27.25
CA ALA A 70 4.60 13.96 -27.18
C ALA A 70 3.92 12.89 -26.34
N VAL A 71 2.86 13.29 -25.63
CA VAL A 71 2.01 12.34 -24.92
C VAL A 71 1.29 11.46 -25.95
N THR A 72 1.37 10.14 -25.79
CA THR A 72 0.77 9.17 -26.72
C THR A 72 -0.40 8.44 -26.08
N THR A 73 -1.57 8.43 -26.73
CA THR A 73 -2.69 7.58 -26.29
C THR A 73 -2.47 6.16 -26.78
N ILE A 74 -2.44 5.19 -25.87
CA ILE A 74 -2.17 3.78 -26.17
C ILE A 74 -3.32 2.94 -25.61
N LYS A 75 -3.86 2.08 -26.48
CA LYS A 75 -4.80 1.02 -26.14
C LYS A 75 -4.01 -0.29 -26.07
N PRO A 76 -3.73 -0.78 -24.85
CA PRO A 76 -2.91 -1.96 -24.67
C PRO A 76 -3.61 -3.20 -25.23
N PRO A 77 -2.83 -4.25 -25.57
CA PRO A 77 -3.41 -5.52 -25.98
C PRO A 77 -4.17 -6.16 -24.82
N VAL A 78 -5.28 -6.81 -25.14
CA VAL A 78 -6.10 -7.49 -24.13
C VAL A 78 -5.31 -8.59 -23.42
N ASN A 79 -5.50 -8.70 -22.11
CA ASN A 79 -4.92 -9.75 -21.27
C ASN A 79 -3.39 -9.82 -21.26
N ALA A 80 -2.70 -8.74 -21.63
CA ALA A 80 -1.24 -8.70 -21.47
C ALA A 80 -0.86 -8.69 -19.98
N PRO A 81 -0.01 -9.64 -19.54
CA PRO A 81 0.36 -9.72 -18.13
C PRO A 81 1.40 -8.67 -17.75
N VAL A 82 2.29 -8.28 -18.67
CA VAL A 82 3.28 -7.22 -18.42
C VAL A 82 3.31 -6.21 -19.57
N LEU A 83 3.09 -4.95 -19.23
CA LEU A 83 3.14 -3.78 -20.13
C LEU A 83 4.26 -2.85 -19.67
N ILE A 84 5.18 -2.48 -20.56
CA ILE A 84 6.28 -1.55 -20.25
C ILE A 84 6.31 -0.46 -21.31
N PHE A 85 6.15 0.80 -20.92
CA PHE A 85 6.15 1.94 -21.85
C PHE A 85 7.55 2.53 -22.00
N GLU A 86 8.06 2.55 -23.22
CA GLU A 86 9.40 3.03 -23.55
C GLU A 86 9.28 4.40 -24.24
N GLY A 87 9.64 5.47 -23.55
CA GLY A 87 9.64 6.83 -24.11
C GLY A 87 9.60 7.92 -23.04
N LYS A 88 9.76 9.16 -23.48
CA LYS A 88 9.90 10.35 -22.60
C LYS A 88 8.74 11.34 -22.70
N GLY A 89 7.86 11.17 -23.68
CA GLY A 89 6.75 12.08 -23.94
C GLY A 89 5.53 11.86 -23.04
N GLY A 90 5.44 10.70 -22.37
CA GLY A 90 4.29 10.32 -21.54
C GLY A 90 3.27 9.48 -22.29
N VAL A 91 2.44 8.73 -21.56
CA VAL A 91 1.36 7.92 -22.13
C VAL A 91 0.00 8.19 -21.49
N ILE A 92 -1.07 8.07 -22.28
CA ILE A 92 -2.45 8.00 -21.77
C ILE A 92 -2.96 6.59 -22.04
N VAL A 93 -3.29 5.86 -20.98
CA VAL A 93 -3.62 4.44 -21.01
C VAL A 93 -4.86 4.18 -20.19
N THR A 94 -5.80 3.42 -20.75
CA THR A 94 -6.89 2.80 -20.01
C THR A 94 -6.82 1.30 -20.26
N VAL A 95 -6.77 0.53 -19.17
CA VAL A 95 -6.75 -0.93 -19.22
C VAL A 95 -8.10 -1.45 -18.75
N ASP A 96 -8.77 -2.18 -19.63
CA ASP A 96 -10.12 -2.69 -19.42
C ASP A 96 -10.23 -4.05 -20.14
N ASP A 97 -9.70 -5.10 -19.51
CA ASP A 97 -9.71 -6.45 -20.07
C ASP A 97 -11.02 -7.21 -19.84
N ASP A 98 -11.75 -6.86 -18.78
CA ASP A 98 -12.93 -7.56 -18.31
C ASP A 98 -14.10 -6.59 -18.18
N GLY A 99 -15.07 -6.67 -19.10
CA GLY A 99 -16.33 -5.95 -18.95
C GLY A 99 -17.00 -6.32 -17.62
N ALA A 100 -17.18 -5.33 -16.73
CA ALA A 100 -17.82 -5.40 -15.41
C ALA A 100 -17.28 -6.48 -14.45
N ALA A 101 -16.14 -6.15 -13.82
CA ALA A 101 -15.70 -6.45 -12.45
C ALA A 101 -16.36 -7.63 -11.70
N THR A 102 -15.63 -8.73 -11.58
CA THR A 102 -15.69 -9.58 -10.38
C THR A 102 -14.37 -9.47 -9.63
N VAL A 103 -14.42 -9.20 -8.32
CA VAL A 103 -13.24 -9.10 -7.45
C VAL A 103 -12.50 -10.45 -7.43
N PRO A 104 -11.20 -10.52 -7.78
CA PRO A 104 -10.40 -11.72 -7.61
C PRO A 104 -10.32 -12.08 -6.13
N SER A 105 -10.65 -13.33 -5.78
CA SER A 105 -10.76 -13.82 -4.40
C SER A 105 -9.40 -14.09 -3.72
N GLY A 106 -8.33 -13.42 -4.14
CA GLY A 106 -6.97 -13.67 -3.68
C GLY A 106 -6.27 -12.39 -3.27
N THR A 107 -6.02 -12.23 -1.98
CA THR A 107 -5.18 -11.14 -1.46
C THR A 107 -3.72 -11.41 -1.82
N GLY A 108 -3.06 -10.48 -2.51
CA GLY A 108 -1.61 -10.46 -2.69
C GLY A 108 -1.04 -11.19 -3.92
N VAL A 109 -1.88 -11.73 -4.81
CA VAL A 109 -1.43 -12.20 -6.14
C VAL A 109 -1.59 -11.05 -7.12
N VAL A 110 -0.49 -10.65 -7.76
CA VAL A 110 -0.53 -9.67 -8.86
C VAL A 110 -0.89 -10.42 -10.14
N ASP A 111 -1.86 -9.90 -10.89
CA ASP A 111 -2.34 -10.45 -12.17
C ASP A 111 -1.74 -9.70 -13.37
N ARG A 112 -1.32 -8.45 -13.16
CA ARG A 112 -0.75 -7.60 -14.20
C ARG A 112 0.32 -6.65 -13.62
N VAL A 113 1.39 -6.43 -14.37
CA VAL A 113 2.34 -5.34 -14.14
C VAL A 113 2.25 -4.32 -15.28
N ILE A 114 2.19 -3.04 -14.93
CA ILE A 114 2.31 -1.92 -15.84
C ILE A 114 3.49 -1.06 -15.37
N VAL A 115 4.45 -0.80 -16.25
CA VAL A 115 5.55 0.12 -15.99
C VAL A 115 5.36 1.36 -16.86
N GLY A 116 5.19 2.51 -16.21
CA GLY A 116 5.06 3.82 -16.84
C GLY A 116 6.30 4.24 -17.62
N SER A 117 6.12 5.27 -18.43
CA SER A 117 7.19 5.83 -19.25
C SER A 117 8.09 6.76 -18.42
N SER A 118 9.11 7.34 -19.04
CA SER A 118 9.92 8.39 -18.39
C SER A 118 9.23 9.76 -18.38
N GLY A 119 8.13 9.91 -19.13
CA GLY A 119 7.33 11.14 -19.20
C GLY A 119 6.14 11.13 -18.24
N ASN A 120 5.28 12.14 -18.38
CA ASN A 120 4.09 12.31 -17.56
C ASN A 120 2.99 11.38 -18.05
N ASP A 121 2.64 10.38 -17.25
CA ASP A 121 1.69 9.35 -17.63
C ASP A 121 0.30 9.59 -17.02
N SER A 122 -0.74 9.11 -17.69
CA SER A 122 -2.09 8.99 -17.17
C SER A 122 -2.58 7.58 -17.37
N ILE A 123 -2.66 6.81 -16.29
CA ILE A 123 -2.95 5.39 -16.30
C ILE A 123 -4.26 5.15 -15.53
N ILE A 124 -5.22 4.52 -16.19
CA ILE A 124 -6.50 4.13 -15.59
C ILE A 124 -6.62 2.61 -15.65
N ILE A 125 -6.82 2.00 -14.48
CA ILE A 125 -7.20 0.59 -14.36
C ILE A 125 -8.72 0.56 -14.22
N ALA A 126 -9.40 0.00 -15.20
CA ALA A 126 -10.86 -0.05 -15.25
C ALA A 126 -11.43 -1.47 -15.03
N ASP A 127 -10.57 -2.48 -15.09
CA ASP A 127 -10.95 -3.87 -14.83
C ASP A 127 -10.79 -4.28 -13.35
N GLY A 128 -11.07 -5.56 -13.07
CA GLY A 128 -11.00 -6.14 -11.74
C GLY A 128 -9.68 -6.80 -11.39
N LYS A 129 -8.65 -6.75 -12.24
CA LYS A 129 -7.39 -7.47 -12.00
C LYS A 129 -6.57 -6.79 -10.91
N ASN A 130 -5.85 -7.58 -10.12
CA ASN A 130 -4.86 -7.05 -9.17
C ASN A 130 -3.66 -6.52 -9.97
N THR A 131 -3.59 -5.22 -10.19
CA THR A 131 -2.57 -4.59 -11.04
C THR A 131 -1.51 -3.90 -10.21
N GLN A 132 -0.24 -4.22 -10.46
CA GLN A 132 0.87 -3.38 -10.02
C GLN A 132 1.19 -2.34 -11.10
N VAL A 133 1.07 -1.06 -10.76
CA VAL A 133 1.50 0.06 -11.60
C VAL A 133 2.79 0.64 -11.01
N THR A 134 3.90 0.53 -11.73
CA THR A 134 5.18 1.15 -11.36
C THR A 134 5.41 2.38 -12.20
N LEU A 135 5.40 3.56 -11.57
CA LEU A 135 5.58 4.83 -12.25
C LEU A 135 7.06 5.10 -12.57
N GLY A 136 7.30 5.78 -13.69
CA GLY A 136 8.64 6.18 -14.11
C GLY A 136 9.09 7.52 -13.51
N SER A 137 9.73 8.35 -14.33
CA SER A 137 10.35 9.59 -13.85
C SER A 137 9.52 10.86 -14.02
N GLY A 138 8.44 10.82 -14.80
CA GLY A 138 7.58 11.98 -14.99
C GLY A 138 6.55 12.15 -13.89
N ASP A 139 5.86 13.28 -13.96
CA ASP A 139 4.76 13.59 -13.05
C ASP A 139 3.50 12.88 -13.54
N SER A 140 3.06 11.85 -12.83
CA SER A 140 2.12 10.87 -13.35
C SER A 140 0.85 10.75 -12.52
N THR A 141 -0.24 10.37 -13.18
CA THR A 141 -1.56 10.18 -12.59
C THR A 141 -1.99 8.72 -12.73
N VAL A 142 -2.52 8.15 -11.65
CA VAL A 142 -3.07 6.79 -11.64
C VAL A 142 -4.47 6.80 -11.02
N VAL A 143 -5.40 6.12 -11.69
CA VAL A 143 -6.69 5.73 -11.11
C VAL A 143 -6.71 4.20 -11.02
N THR A 144 -6.83 3.66 -9.81
CA THR A 144 -6.90 2.21 -9.60
C THR A 144 -8.31 1.69 -9.87
N GLY A 145 -8.44 0.37 -10.04
CA GLY A 145 -9.66 -0.31 -10.45
C GLY A 145 -10.38 -0.99 -9.28
N HIS A 146 -10.96 -2.15 -9.57
CA HIS A 146 -11.71 -2.93 -8.58
C HIS A 146 -10.89 -4.05 -7.91
N GLY A 147 -9.69 -4.33 -8.41
CA GLY A 147 -8.76 -5.29 -7.82
C GLY A 147 -8.00 -4.73 -6.62
N VAL A 148 -7.19 -5.58 -5.98
CA VAL A 148 -6.22 -5.17 -4.97
C VAL A 148 -4.99 -4.60 -5.69
N ASP A 149 -5.07 -3.33 -6.05
CA ASP A 149 -4.06 -2.67 -6.86
C ASP A 149 -2.89 -2.15 -6.02
N THR A 150 -1.71 -2.14 -6.61
CA THR A 150 -0.51 -1.55 -6.01
C THR A 150 0.08 -0.50 -6.93
N VAL A 151 0.25 0.72 -6.46
CA VAL A 151 0.96 1.79 -7.19
C VAL A 151 2.32 2.02 -6.55
N VAL A 152 3.39 1.68 -7.25
CA VAL A 152 4.76 2.05 -6.87
C VAL A 152 5.04 3.45 -7.41
N ALA A 153 5.13 4.43 -6.51
CA ALA A 153 5.39 5.80 -6.91
C ALA A 153 6.78 5.95 -7.53
N GLY A 154 6.86 6.85 -8.51
CA GLY A 154 8.04 7.04 -9.33
C GLY A 154 9.00 8.08 -8.77
N LEU A 155 9.83 8.63 -9.65
CA LEU A 155 10.77 9.71 -9.32
C LEU A 155 10.15 11.11 -9.45
N GLY A 156 9.02 11.24 -10.16
CA GLY A 156 8.26 12.48 -10.31
C GLY A 156 7.08 12.58 -9.35
N ASP A 157 6.46 13.77 -9.32
CA ASP A 157 5.27 14.00 -8.50
C ASP A 157 4.13 13.13 -9.00
N SER A 158 3.46 12.42 -8.09
CA SER A 158 2.43 11.44 -8.45
C SER A 158 1.07 11.82 -7.86
N THR A 159 0.01 11.66 -8.64
CA THR A 159 -1.38 11.71 -8.12
C THR A 159 -2.00 10.33 -8.24
N VAL A 160 -2.46 9.76 -7.13
CA VAL A 160 -3.07 8.42 -7.10
C VAL A 160 -4.47 8.52 -6.53
N THR A 161 -5.44 8.05 -7.30
CA THR A 161 -6.84 7.96 -6.90
C THR A 161 -7.25 6.51 -6.80
N GLY A 162 -7.69 6.09 -5.62
CA GLY A 162 -8.30 4.79 -5.41
C GLY A 162 -9.59 4.63 -6.21
N GLY A 163 -9.75 3.46 -6.83
CA GLY A 163 -10.95 3.03 -7.53
C GLY A 163 -12.11 2.70 -6.60
N ALA A 164 -13.14 2.07 -7.18
CA ALA A 164 -14.32 1.61 -6.44
C ALA A 164 -14.19 0.18 -5.89
N GLY A 165 -13.06 -0.50 -6.09
CA GLY A 165 -12.67 -1.65 -5.27
C GLY A 165 -11.88 -1.10 -4.10
N ASP A 166 -12.34 -1.39 -2.88
CA ASP A 166 -11.99 -0.68 -1.64
C ASP A 166 -10.49 -0.76 -1.24
N TYR A 167 -9.60 -1.34 -2.07
CA TYR A 167 -8.24 -1.70 -1.68
C TYR A 167 -7.22 -1.33 -2.75
N ALA A 168 -6.49 -0.25 -2.49
CA ALA A 168 -5.27 0.07 -3.22
C ALA A 168 -4.15 0.44 -2.25
N VAL A 169 -2.95 -0.04 -2.56
CA VAL A 169 -1.73 0.25 -1.81
C VAL A 169 -0.86 1.17 -2.63
N VAL A 170 -0.38 2.25 -2.04
CA VAL A 170 0.69 3.06 -2.64
C VAL A 170 2.01 2.68 -1.98
N LYS A 171 3.06 2.40 -2.75
CA LYS A 171 4.41 2.11 -2.26
C LYS A 171 5.32 3.32 -2.51
N LEU A 172 5.96 3.80 -1.46
CA LEU A 172 6.96 4.88 -1.55
C LEU A 172 8.32 4.37 -1.07
N ALA A 173 9.37 4.67 -1.82
CA ALA A 173 10.75 4.38 -1.43
C ALA A 173 11.23 5.38 -0.37
N GLY A 174 11.71 4.87 0.76
CA GLY A 174 12.23 5.65 1.88
C GLY A 174 11.67 5.21 3.23
N ASN A 175 12.38 5.61 4.29
CA ASN A 175 11.93 5.43 5.67
C ASN A 175 10.87 6.46 6.07
N ALA A 176 10.03 6.13 7.05
CA ALA A 176 8.99 7.02 7.58
C ALA A 176 9.49 8.44 7.93
N ASN A 177 10.67 8.56 8.54
CA ASN A 177 11.26 9.85 8.92
C ASN A 177 11.60 10.76 7.74
N ASN A 178 11.63 10.25 6.50
CA ASN A 178 11.86 11.06 5.32
C ASN A 178 10.58 11.76 4.85
N PHE A 179 9.41 11.35 5.33
CA PHE A 179 8.13 11.82 4.78
C PHE A 179 7.45 12.83 5.70
N ALA A 180 6.97 13.90 5.09
CA ALA A 180 6.04 14.85 5.72
C ALA A 180 4.67 14.67 5.06
N VAL A 181 3.61 14.64 5.87
CA VAL A 181 2.24 14.45 5.41
C VAL A 181 1.45 15.72 5.64
N THR A 182 0.72 16.17 4.64
CA THR A 182 -0.29 17.23 4.78
C THR A 182 -1.64 16.71 4.30
N THR A 183 -2.71 16.97 5.05
CA THR A 183 -4.05 16.45 4.74
C THR A 183 -5.03 17.60 4.61
N LYS A 184 -5.87 17.57 3.57
CA LYS A 184 -6.86 18.61 3.30
C LYS A 184 -7.93 18.11 2.34
N ASP A 185 -9.19 18.42 2.60
CA ASP A 185 -10.32 18.21 1.68
C ASP A 185 -10.44 16.77 1.12
N GLY A 186 -10.15 15.75 1.94
CA GLY A 186 -10.19 14.34 1.52
C GLY A 186 -8.93 13.86 0.79
N HIS A 187 -7.90 14.70 0.69
CA HIS A 187 -6.59 14.35 0.14
C HIS A 187 -5.54 14.21 1.24
N ALA A 188 -4.53 13.38 0.97
CA ALA A 188 -3.26 13.42 1.67
C ALA A 188 -2.12 13.63 0.67
N VAL A 189 -1.30 14.65 0.90
CA VAL A 189 -0.08 14.90 0.13
C VAL A 189 1.11 14.46 0.99
N ILE A 190 1.74 13.37 0.58
CA ILE A 190 2.97 12.84 1.18
C ILE A 190 4.16 13.43 0.43
N THR A 191 5.00 14.19 1.12
CA THR A 191 6.22 14.80 0.57
C THR A 191 7.44 14.08 1.09
N ASN A 192 8.28 13.55 0.21
CA ASN A 192 9.61 13.08 0.59
C ASN A 192 10.52 14.30 0.83
N SER A 193 10.89 14.54 2.08
CA SER A 193 11.68 15.70 2.51
C SER A 193 13.12 15.68 1.98
N ALA A 194 13.63 14.51 1.58
CA ALA A 194 14.98 14.38 1.02
C ALA A 194 15.03 14.74 -0.47
N THR A 195 13.98 14.41 -1.23
CA THR A 195 13.94 14.63 -2.69
C THR A 195 13.03 15.78 -3.12
N GLY A 196 12.08 16.18 -2.28
CA GLY A 196 11.03 17.14 -2.59
C GLY A 196 9.83 16.55 -3.35
N VAL A 197 9.93 15.28 -3.78
CA VAL A 197 8.89 14.58 -4.56
C VAL A 197 7.63 14.39 -3.72
N LYS A 198 6.48 14.57 -4.36
CA LYS A 198 5.16 14.49 -3.72
C LYS A 198 4.35 13.34 -4.28
N THR A 199 3.54 12.75 -3.41
CA THR A 199 2.47 11.83 -3.80
C THR A 199 1.18 12.32 -3.18
N ASP A 200 0.28 12.82 -4.03
CA ASP A 200 -1.07 13.23 -3.67
C ASP A 200 -1.99 12.02 -3.81
N ILE A 201 -2.64 11.62 -2.71
CA ILE A 201 -3.53 10.46 -2.69
C ILE A 201 -4.96 10.86 -2.32
N THR A 202 -5.90 10.21 -2.98
CA THR A 202 -7.33 10.16 -2.61
C THR A 202 -7.84 8.74 -2.72
N LYS A 203 -8.81 8.35 -1.89
CA LYS A 203 -9.37 6.99 -1.85
C LYS A 203 -8.33 5.89 -1.59
N ILE A 204 -7.21 6.26 -0.97
CA ILE A 204 -6.14 5.36 -0.55
C ILE A 204 -6.01 5.47 0.96
N GLN A 205 -6.02 4.33 1.65
CA GLN A 205 -5.90 4.28 3.11
C GLN A 205 -4.58 3.70 3.60
N TYR A 206 -3.77 3.13 2.69
CA TYR A 206 -2.54 2.45 3.05
C TYR A 206 -1.39 2.85 2.10
N VAL A 207 -0.35 3.45 2.66
CA VAL A 207 0.90 3.74 1.98
C VAL A 207 2.01 2.91 2.61
N GLN A 208 2.53 1.93 1.88
CA GLN A 208 3.67 1.14 2.32
C GLN A 208 4.98 1.89 2.12
N LEU A 209 5.86 1.80 3.10
CA LEU A 209 7.21 2.37 3.11
C LEU A 209 8.26 1.26 3.23
N ASP A 210 9.54 1.64 3.21
CA ASP A 210 10.64 0.70 3.43
C ASP A 210 10.65 0.12 4.86
N ASN A 211 11.32 -1.02 5.00
CA ASN A 211 11.53 -1.72 6.27
C ASN A 211 10.22 -2.17 6.96
N GLY A 212 9.16 -2.39 6.17
CA GLY A 212 7.87 -2.87 6.68
C GLY A 212 7.03 -1.81 7.40
N ASN A 213 7.42 -0.54 7.31
CA ASN A 213 6.61 0.56 7.83
C ASN A 213 5.49 0.93 6.86
N ALA A 214 4.48 1.63 7.36
CA ALA A 214 3.42 2.18 6.52
C ALA A 214 2.86 3.47 7.13
N LEU A 215 2.27 4.31 6.27
CA LEU A 215 1.38 5.39 6.67
C LEU A 215 -0.05 4.93 6.41
N VAL A 216 -0.91 5.08 7.42
CA VAL A 216 -2.32 4.71 7.37
C VAL A 216 -3.17 5.98 7.38
N PHE A 217 -4.12 6.07 6.47
CA PHE A 217 -5.06 7.18 6.31
C PHE A 217 -6.47 6.70 6.66
N ALA A 218 -6.75 6.67 7.96
CA ALA A 218 -8.05 6.27 8.47
C ALA A 218 -9.11 7.31 8.11
N LYS A 219 -10.30 6.86 7.68
CA LYS A 219 -11.37 7.80 7.30
C LYS A 219 -12.01 8.49 8.50
N ASP A 220 -12.00 7.83 9.64
CA ASP A 220 -12.65 8.23 10.87
C ASP A 220 -11.93 7.69 12.10
N LYS A 221 -12.46 8.03 13.29
CA LYS A 221 -11.90 7.60 14.57
C LYS A 221 -12.01 6.09 14.80
N VAL A 222 -12.98 5.42 14.18
CA VAL A 222 -13.17 3.97 14.36
C VAL A 222 -12.03 3.22 13.68
N GLU A 223 -11.74 3.55 12.43
CA GLU A 223 -10.60 2.97 11.70
C GLU A 223 -9.26 3.34 12.36
N ALA A 224 -9.11 4.58 12.82
CA ALA A 224 -7.91 4.98 13.55
C ALA A 224 -7.71 4.16 14.84
N SER A 225 -8.80 3.86 15.55
CA SER A 225 -8.75 2.97 16.73
C SER A 225 -8.40 1.53 16.38
N VAL A 226 -8.82 1.01 15.21
CA VAL A 226 -8.40 -0.32 14.74
C VAL A 226 -6.89 -0.33 14.47
N THR A 227 -6.35 0.70 13.83
CA THR A 227 -4.89 0.78 13.62
C THR A 227 -4.14 0.90 14.95
N ALA A 228 -4.65 1.70 15.88
CA ALA A 228 -4.07 1.83 17.22
C ALA A 228 -4.12 0.52 18.03
N LEU A 229 -5.10 -0.37 17.77
CA LEU A 229 -5.12 -1.70 18.38
C LEU A 229 -3.95 -2.55 17.91
N PHE A 230 -3.58 -2.49 16.62
CA PHE A 230 -2.41 -3.21 16.11
C PHE A 230 -1.12 -2.76 16.76
N GLU A 231 -0.93 -1.44 16.82
CA GLU A 231 0.25 -0.86 17.45
C GLU A 231 0.30 -1.25 18.93
N ALA A 232 -0.77 -1.05 19.70
CA ALA A 232 -0.81 -1.41 21.12
C ALA A 232 -0.58 -2.92 21.34
N ALA A 233 -1.27 -3.79 20.60
CA ALA A 233 -1.23 -5.24 20.80
C ALA A 233 0.07 -5.90 20.35
N PHE A 234 0.65 -5.42 19.23
CA PHE A 234 1.73 -6.11 18.53
C PHE A 234 2.99 -5.27 18.34
N GLY A 235 2.94 -3.96 18.62
CA GLY A 235 4.09 -3.07 18.45
C GLY A 235 4.46 -2.81 17.00
N ARG A 236 3.53 -3.01 16.06
CA ARG A 236 3.75 -2.85 14.61
C ARG A 236 2.48 -2.37 13.92
N THR A 237 2.64 -1.76 12.75
CA THR A 237 1.54 -1.55 11.80
C THR A 237 1.12 -2.91 11.22
N ALA A 238 -0.18 -3.08 10.98
CA ALA A 238 -0.69 -4.22 10.22
C ALA A 238 -0.18 -4.18 8.77
N ASP A 239 -0.11 -5.34 8.12
CA ASP A 239 0.00 -5.35 6.65
C ASP A 239 -1.31 -4.85 6.02
N ALA A 240 -1.26 -4.46 4.75
CA ALA A 240 -2.39 -3.85 4.06
C ALA A 240 -3.65 -4.74 4.08
N GLY A 241 -3.53 -6.02 3.77
CA GLY A 241 -4.67 -6.95 3.72
C GLY A 241 -5.22 -7.28 5.11
N GLY A 242 -4.34 -7.42 6.10
CA GLY A 242 -4.74 -7.58 7.49
C GLY A 242 -5.49 -6.37 8.03
N LEU A 243 -4.97 -5.16 7.83
CA LEU A 243 -5.61 -3.92 8.31
C LEU A 243 -7.02 -3.77 7.71
N ASP A 244 -7.09 -4.03 6.42
CA ASP A 244 -8.29 -3.89 5.64
C ASP A 244 -9.43 -4.81 6.10
N TYR A 245 -9.12 -6.09 6.32
CA TYR A 245 -10.06 -7.04 6.92
C TYR A 245 -10.68 -6.51 8.22
N TRP A 246 -9.89 -5.85 9.07
CA TRP A 246 -10.40 -5.28 10.32
C TRP A 246 -11.18 -3.98 10.12
N PHE A 247 -10.82 -3.15 9.13
CA PHE A 247 -11.63 -2.01 8.73
C PHE A 247 -13.02 -2.46 8.25
N ASP A 248 -13.10 -3.52 7.45
CA ASP A 248 -14.37 -4.06 6.98
C ASP A 248 -15.24 -4.63 8.09
N LEU A 249 -14.64 -5.35 9.05
CA LEU A 249 -15.38 -5.77 10.24
C LEU A 249 -15.92 -4.58 11.03
N ALA A 250 -15.10 -3.53 11.21
CA ALA A 250 -15.52 -2.32 11.91
C ALA A 250 -16.66 -1.60 11.17
N ARG A 251 -16.57 -1.49 9.84
CA ARG A 251 -17.62 -0.94 8.96
C ARG A 251 -18.90 -1.78 9.01
N GLY A 252 -18.76 -3.10 9.12
CA GLY A 252 -19.85 -4.04 9.34
C GLY A 252 -20.49 -3.96 10.74
N GLY A 253 -20.00 -3.08 11.62
CA GLY A 253 -20.55 -2.83 12.94
C GLY A 253 -19.87 -3.60 14.07
N ALA A 254 -18.74 -4.28 13.82
CA ALA A 254 -17.95 -4.86 14.90
C ALA A 254 -17.43 -3.75 15.84
N SER A 255 -17.67 -3.91 17.13
CA SER A 255 -17.13 -2.99 18.14
C SER A 255 -15.62 -3.17 18.31
N LEU A 256 -14.94 -2.10 18.72
CA LEU A 256 -13.51 -2.15 19.05
C LEU A 256 -13.19 -3.21 20.11
N LYS A 257 -14.13 -3.51 21.02
CA LYS A 257 -13.98 -4.58 22.00
C LYS A 257 -13.98 -5.96 21.34
N GLN A 258 -14.89 -6.23 20.39
CA GLN A 258 -14.92 -7.50 19.66
C GLN A 258 -13.64 -7.70 18.85
N ILE A 259 -13.12 -6.65 18.24
CA ILE A 259 -11.84 -6.68 17.52
C ILE A 259 -10.68 -6.97 18.49
N ALA A 260 -10.61 -6.27 19.62
CA ALA A 260 -9.60 -6.54 20.65
C ALA A 260 -9.68 -7.97 21.22
N ASP A 261 -10.90 -8.48 21.46
CA ASP A 261 -11.11 -9.86 21.88
C ASP A 261 -10.55 -10.84 20.84
N ALA A 262 -10.81 -10.60 19.55
CA ALA A 262 -10.28 -11.44 18.49
C ALA A 262 -8.75 -11.39 18.42
N PHE A 263 -8.13 -10.22 18.59
CA PHE A 263 -6.67 -10.07 18.62
C PHE A 263 -6.04 -10.90 19.73
N VAL A 264 -6.55 -10.80 20.96
CA VAL A 264 -5.95 -11.52 22.10
C VAL A 264 -6.15 -13.04 22.00
N THR A 265 -7.12 -13.50 21.22
CA THR A 265 -7.32 -14.93 20.94
C THR A 265 -6.54 -15.43 19.72
N SER A 266 -5.90 -14.55 18.96
CA SER A 266 -5.13 -14.91 17.77
C SER A 266 -3.87 -15.71 18.11
N ALA A 267 -3.39 -16.49 17.14
CA ALA A 267 -2.11 -17.19 17.27
C ALA A 267 -0.94 -16.22 17.45
N GLU A 268 -0.99 -15.06 16.78
CA GLU A 268 0.04 -14.02 16.88
C GLU A 268 0.16 -13.45 18.30
N PHE A 269 -0.97 -13.25 18.98
CA PHE A 269 -0.98 -12.76 20.36
C PHE A 269 -0.66 -13.86 21.39
N GLY A 270 -0.59 -15.13 20.99
CA GLY A 270 -0.42 -16.27 21.88
C GLY A 270 0.75 -16.13 22.84
N VAL A 271 1.89 -15.58 22.40
CA VAL A 271 3.06 -15.31 23.26
C VAL A 271 2.73 -14.26 24.34
N ASN A 272 2.04 -13.17 23.97
CA ASN A 272 1.63 -12.14 24.90
C ASN A 272 0.68 -12.67 25.97
N ASN A 273 -0.11 -13.72 25.68
CA ASN A 273 -0.96 -14.38 26.69
C ASN A 273 -0.18 -15.18 27.74
N LEU A 274 1.05 -15.58 27.46
CA LEU A 274 1.89 -16.35 28.39
C LEU A 274 2.73 -15.46 29.32
N LEU A 275 2.80 -14.16 29.04
CA LEU A 275 3.55 -13.20 29.85
C LEU A 275 2.91 -13.00 31.23
N SER A 276 3.73 -12.58 32.20
CA SER A 276 3.21 -12.04 33.46
C SER A 276 2.38 -10.77 33.17
N ASN A 277 1.46 -10.42 34.06
CA ASN A 277 0.67 -9.19 33.89
C ASN A 277 1.55 -7.93 33.86
N GLU A 278 2.64 -7.93 34.63
CA GLU A 278 3.59 -6.81 34.67
C GLU A 278 4.33 -6.66 33.33
N THR A 279 4.92 -7.74 32.81
CA THR A 279 5.61 -7.70 31.51
C THR A 279 4.63 -7.38 30.38
N PHE A 280 3.42 -7.93 30.43
CA PHE A 280 2.37 -7.64 29.47
C PHE A 280 2.03 -6.14 29.42
N ILE A 281 1.75 -5.52 30.57
CA ILE A 281 1.43 -4.08 30.62
C ILE A 281 2.63 -3.24 30.17
N ASN A 282 3.86 -3.58 30.59
CA ASN A 282 5.03 -2.83 30.18
C ASN A 282 5.28 -2.89 28.66
N ASN A 283 4.97 -4.03 28.03
CA ASN A 283 5.01 -4.14 26.57
C ASN A 283 3.98 -3.22 25.90
N LEU A 284 2.76 -3.11 26.43
CA LEU A 284 1.76 -2.17 25.89
C LEU A 284 2.23 -0.72 26.01
N TYR A 285 2.90 -0.34 27.10
CA TYR A 285 3.51 0.99 27.24
C TYR A 285 4.59 1.24 26.18
N ASN A 286 5.50 0.28 25.98
CA ASN A 286 6.54 0.40 24.97
C ASN A 286 5.96 0.48 23.56
N ASN A 287 4.97 -0.36 23.26
CA ASN A 287 4.30 -0.39 21.96
C ASN A 287 3.55 0.91 21.67
N THR A 288 2.84 1.45 22.66
CA THR A 288 1.92 2.58 22.46
C THR A 288 2.60 3.94 22.62
N PHE A 289 3.60 4.02 23.49
CA PHE A 289 4.23 5.28 23.91
C PHE A 289 5.75 5.30 23.74
N GLY A 290 6.36 4.19 23.30
CA GLY A 290 7.82 4.11 23.11
C GLY A 290 8.63 4.19 24.39
N ARG A 291 8.04 3.89 25.55
CA ARG A 291 8.67 3.99 26.87
C ARG A 291 8.16 2.93 27.83
N ASP A 292 8.93 2.67 28.88
CA ASP A 292 8.47 1.86 30.00
C ASP A 292 7.36 2.58 30.80
N GLY A 293 6.47 1.78 31.39
CA GLY A 293 5.41 2.28 32.25
C GLY A 293 5.95 2.81 33.57
N GLU A 294 5.50 3.99 33.98
CA GLU A 294 5.84 4.53 35.29
C GLU A 294 5.15 3.76 36.43
N ALA A 295 5.75 3.77 37.62
CA ALA A 295 5.29 2.96 38.76
C ALA A 295 3.80 3.14 39.10
N ALA A 296 3.30 4.38 39.03
CA ALA A 296 1.89 4.67 39.31
C ALA A 296 0.95 4.11 38.23
N GLY A 297 1.29 4.28 36.96
CA GLY A 297 0.54 3.74 35.83
C GLY A 297 0.53 2.21 35.80
N MET A 298 1.70 1.60 36.00
CA MET A 298 1.84 0.15 36.14
C MET A 298 0.96 -0.39 37.27
N ALA A 299 0.99 0.23 38.45
CA ALA A 299 0.17 -0.18 39.59
C ALA A 299 -1.33 -0.07 39.31
N TYR A 300 -1.76 0.99 38.61
CA TYR A 300 -3.14 1.17 38.20
C TYR A 300 -3.61 0.03 37.28
N TRP A 301 -2.91 -0.22 36.18
CA TRP A 301 -3.32 -1.24 35.20
C TRP A 301 -3.27 -2.66 35.77
N LEU A 302 -2.28 -2.96 36.62
CA LEU A 302 -2.24 -4.21 37.36
C LEU A 302 -3.46 -4.36 38.29
N GLY A 303 -3.87 -3.29 38.97
CA GLY A 303 -5.09 -3.25 39.76
C GLY A 303 -6.34 -3.53 38.93
N VAL A 304 -6.44 -2.99 37.72
CA VAL A 304 -7.56 -3.21 36.79
C VAL A 304 -7.62 -4.68 36.35
N LEU A 305 -6.49 -5.29 35.97
CA LEU A 305 -6.41 -6.72 35.65
C LEU A 305 -6.80 -7.60 36.85
N ASN A 306 -6.27 -7.30 38.04
CA ASN A 306 -6.56 -8.04 39.26
C ASN A 306 -8.02 -7.91 39.71
N SER A 307 -8.72 -6.86 39.27
CA SER A 307 -10.14 -6.64 39.51
C SER A 307 -11.05 -7.37 38.50
N GLY A 308 -10.48 -8.17 37.60
CA GLY A 308 -11.22 -9.03 36.68
C GLY A 308 -11.33 -8.53 35.24
N ALA A 309 -10.67 -7.42 34.89
CA ALA A 309 -10.58 -6.98 33.49
C ALA A 309 -9.80 -7.99 32.65
N THR A 310 -10.21 -8.17 31.39
CA THR A 310 -9.50 -9.04 30.45
C THR A 310 -8.30 -8.33 29.84
N ARG A 311 -7.33 -9.09 29.28
CA ARG A 311 -6.24 -8.48 28.50
C ARG A 311 -6.77 -7.69 27.29
N ALA A 312 -7.87 -8.13 26.68
CA ALA A 312 -8.55 -7.38 25.62
C ALA A 312 -9.05 -6.00 26.11
N ASP A 313 -9.57 -5.91 27.34
CA ASP A 313 -9.98 -4.63 27.92
C ASP A 313 -8.80 -3.68 28.09
N ILE A 314 -7.64 -4.19 28.48
CA ILE A 314 -6.42 -3.39 28.63
C ILE A 314 -5.90 -2.93 27.26
N VAL A 315 -5.72 -3.84 26.29
CA VAL A 315 -5.27 -3.50 24.93
C VAL A 315 -6.17 -2.44 24.31
N ARG A 316 -7.49 -2.62 24.40
CA ARG A 316 -8.47 -1.64 23.92
C ARG A 316 -8.30 -0.29 24.58
N SER A 317 -8.02 -0.25 25.88
CA SER A 317 -7.84 1.01 26.62
C SER A 317 -6.58 1.75 26.19
N PHE A 318 -5.47 1.04 25.96
CA PHE A 318 -4.24 1.63 25.40
C PHE A 318 -4.46 2.20 23.99
N ALA A 319 -5.13 1.44 23.12
CA ALA A 319 -5.46 1.90 21.76
C ALA A 319 -6.38 3.14 21.75
N GLN A 320 -7.31 3.24 22.70
CA GLN A 320 -8.16 4.43 22.85
C GLN A 320 -7.35 5.67 23.24
N VAL A 321 -6.44 5.55 24.21
CA VAL A 321 -5.54 6.65 24.58
C VAL A 321 -4.67 7.07 23.39
N HIS A 322 -4.13 6.09 22.65
CA HIS A 322 -3.37 6.36 21.43
C HIS A 322 -4.19 7.14 20.39
N THR A 323 -5.43 6.72 20.13
CA THR A 323 -6.33 7.40 19.19
C THR A 323 -6.59 8.86 19.61
N LEU A 324 -6.80 9.11 20.91
CA LEU A 324 -7.03 10.47 21.43
C LEU A 324 -5.81 11.37 21.20
N ASN A 325 -4.60 10.84 21.39
CA ASN A 325 -3.35 11.55 21.10
C ASN A 325 -3.24 11.91 19.60
N VAL A 326 -3.61 10.99 18.71
CA VAL A 326 -3.66 11.25 17.25
C VAL A 326 -4.66 12.35 16.90
N THR A 327 -5.81 12.42 17.58
CA THR A 327 -6.85 13.42 17.31
C THR A 327 -6.62 14.80 17.93
N GLY A 328 -5.64 14.94 18.83
CA GLY A 328 -5.38 16.20 19.55
C GLY A 328 -6.48 16.60 20.55
N GLU A 329 -7.37 15.68 20.94
CA GLU A 329 -8.57 15.97 21.75
C GLU A 329 -8.34 15.96 23.28
N THR A 330 -7.09 15.91 23.78
CA THR A 330 -6.83 15.92 25.24
C THR A 330 -5.78 16.93 25.71
N ALA A 331 -6.20 17.75 26.67
CA ALA A 331 -5.37 18.49 27.61
C ALA A 331 -4.97 17.55 28.78
N ASN A 332 -3.87 16.81 28.63
CA ASN A 332 -3.00 16.27 29.68
C ASN A 332 -1.85 15.54 28.98
N HIS A 333 -0.72 16.22 28.84
CA HIS A 333 0.43 15.75 28.08
C HIS A 333 1.17 14.60 28.75
N GLU A 334 1.44 13.56 27.96
CA GLU A 334 2.77 13.00 27.81
C GLU A 334 3.15 13.01 26.31
N ALA A 335 4.43 13.19 26.03
CA ALA A 335 4.93 13.64 24.73
C ALA A 335 4.76 12.63 23.57
N THR A 336 4.33 13.20 22.44
CA THR A 336 4.43 12.81 21.02
C THR A 336 4.70 11.35 20.66
N VAL A 337 3.65 10.66 20.18
CA VAL A 337 3.82 9.66 19.13
C VAL A 337 3.77 10.41 17.80
N VAL A 338 4.89 10.45 17.07
CA VAL A 338 4.88 10.80 15.65
C VAL A 338 4.32 9.56 14.95
N GLY A 339 3.00 9.50 14.84
CA GLY A 339 2.29 8.27 14.51
C GLY A 339 2.18 8.03 13.01
N ASN A 340 2.30 6.75 12.65
CA ASN A 340 2.08 6.21 11.32
C ASN A 340 0.59 6.26 10.88
N VAL A 341 -0.29 6.91 11.65
CA VAL A 341 -1.74 6.94 11.42
C VAL A 341 -2.22 8.39 11.37
N ASN A 342 -2.88 8.76 10.28
CA ASN A 342 -3.50 10.06 10.07
C ASN A 342 -5.00 9.88 9.85
N ILE A 343 -5.82 10.71 10.49
CA ILE A 343 -7.26 10.74 10.19
C ILE A 343 -7.50 11.75 9.09
N VAL A 344 -8.13 11.31 8.00
CA VAL A 344 -8.45 12.15 6.84
C VAL A 344 -9.92 11.99 6.50
N THR A 345 -10.73 12.94 6.96
CA THR A 345 -12.18 12.93 6.67
C THR A 345 -12.42 13.06 5.17
N GLY A 346 -13.22 12.14 4.62
CA GLY A 346 -13.53 12.10 3.19
C GLY A 346 -12.41 11.51 2.33
N ILE A 347 -11.44 10.81 2.93
CA ILE A 347 -10.40 10.10 2.17
C ILE A 347 -11.00 9.01 1.28
N ILE A 348 -12.09 8.36 1.69
CA ILE A 348 -12.85 7.39 0.87
C ILE A 348 -14.30 7.87 0.66
#